data_AF-Q5JGV7-F1
#
_entry.id   AF-Q5JGV7-F1
#
_cell.length_a   1.000
_cell.length_b   1.000
_cell.length_c   1.000
_cell.angle_alpha   90.00
_cell.angle_beta   90.00
_cell.angle_gamma   90.00
#
_symmetry.space_group_name_H-M   'P 1'
#
loop_
_entity.id
_entity.type
_entity.pdbx_description
1 polymer ?
#
loop_
_entity_poly.entity_id
_entity_poly.type
_entity_poly.pdbx_seq_one_letter_code
_entity_poly.pdbx_strand_id
1 'polypeptide(L)'
;MTAKYKYLGRRVKDRGQKGLDSAREFYDIIKAILRDYKAGRITGKTARGRLLLLYRLSFKKNNSKIRHLSNSTLQRIRRRIKKAMEEVKG
;
A
#
# COMPACT_ATOMS: atom_id res chain seq x y z
N MET A 1 -3.90 1.72 28.35
CA MET A 1 -3.95 2.86 27.40
C MET A 1 -3.32 2.43 26.07
N THR A 2 -4.14 2.12 25.07
CA THR A 2 -3.68 1.46 23.84
C THR A 2 -3.33 2.50 22.77
N ALA A 3 -2.06 2.61 22.41
CA ALA A 3 -1.57 3.57 21.41
C ALA A 3 -2.25 3.34 20.04
N LYS A 4 -3.09 4.31 19.62
CA LYS A 4 -3.74 4.35 18.32
C LYS A 4 -2.78 4.92 17.27
N TYR A 5 -2.05 4.06 16.55
CA TYR A 5 -1.23 4.53 15.43
C TYR A 5 -2.09 4.83 14.19
N LYS A 6 -2.12 6.12 13.85
CA LYS A 6 -2.84 6.72 12.73
C LYS A 6 -2.02 6.51 11.44
N TYR A 7 -2.13 5.33 10.83
CA TYR A 7 -1.68 5.16 9.44
C TYR A 7 -2.88 5.28 8.49
N LEU A 8 -2.80 6.26 7.58
CA LEU A 8 -3.68 6.46 6.40
C LEU A 8 -5.17 6.81 6.62
N GLY A 9 -5.66 7.06 7.83
CA GLY A 9 -6.91 7.84 8.03
C GLY A 9 -8.28 7.13 7.91
N ARG A 10 -8.42 5.84 8.31
CA ARG A 10 -9.64 4.94 8.32
C ARG A 10 -9.78 4.08 7.05
N ARG A 11 -10.50 2.94 7.01
CA ARG A 11 -10.90 1.87 7.96
C ARG A 11 -10.69 0.61 7.11
N VAL A 12 -9.58 -0.10 7.26
CA VAL A 12 -9.34 -1.39 6.59
C VAL A 12 -9.60 -2.47 7.63
N LYS A 13 -10.40 -3.48 7.28
CA LYS A 13 -10.75 -4.58 8.18
C LYS A 13 -9.48 -5.41 8.41
N ASP A 14 -8.93 -5.38 9.63
CA ASP A 14 -7.72 -6.11 9.99
C ASP A 14 -7.92 -7.61 9.71
N ARG A 15 -7.10 -8.19 8.82
CA ARG A 15 -7.01 -9.63 8.59
C ARG A 15 -5.57 -10.06 8.91
N GLY A 16 -5.35 -10.71 10.04
CA GLY A 16 -4.01 -11.21 10.43
C GLY A 16 -3.07 -10.13 10.97
N GLN A 17 -1.86 -10.53 11.39
CA GLN A 17 -0.90 -9.65 12.08
C GLN A 17 -0.71 -8.33 11.31
N LYS A 18 -1.09 -7.22 11.94
CA LYS A 18 -1.16 -5.90 11.33
C LYS A 18 0.10 -5.55 10.52
N GLY A 19 -0.06 -5.30 9.22
CA GLY A 19 0.74 -4.35 8.47
C GLY A 19 1.70 -4.93 7.44
N LEU A 20 1.24 -4.91 6.19
CA LEU A 20 2.02 -5.17 4.96
C LEU A 20 2.87 -6.44 5.06
N ASP A 21 2.31 -7.51 5.60
CA ASP A 21 2.95 -8.80 5.77
C ASP A 21 2.80 -9.70 4.53
N SER A 22 1.75 -9.48 3.75
CA SER A 22 1.33 -10.36 2.66
C SER A 22 1.03 -9.58 1.38
N ALA A 23 1.15 -10.26 0.23
CA ALA A 23 0.86 -9.65 -1.07
C ALA A 23 -0.59 -9.11 -1.17
N ARG A 24 -1.53 -9.77 -0.50
CA ARG A 24 -2.94 -9.38 -0.47
C ARG A 24 -3.13 -8.01 0.15
N GLU A 25 -2.48 -7.72 1.28
CA GLU A 25 -2.58 -6.42 1.94
C GLU A 25 -2.07 -5.29 1.03
N PHE A 26 -0.96 -5.51 0.30
CA PHE A 26 -0.49 -4.54 -0.69
C PHE A 26 -1.56 -4.26 -1.75
N TYR A 27 -2.22 -5.30 -2.28
CA TYR A 27 -3.25 -5.13 -3.30
C TYR A 27 -4.51 -4.44 -2.77
N ASP A 28 -4.94 -4.78 -1.55
CA ASP A 28 -6.08 -4.14 -0.90
C ASP A 28 -5.83 -2.65 -0.66
N ILE A 29 -4.60 -2.28 -0.25
CA ILE A 29 -4.21 -0.87 -0.06
C ILE A 29 -4.14 -0.13 -1.40
N ILE A 30 -3.57 -0.72 -2.46
CA ILE A 30 -3.58 -0.11 -3.81
C ILE A 30 -5.01 0.17 -4.24
N LYS A 31 -5.92 -0.80 -4.07
CA LYS A 31 -7.34 -0.66 -4.44
C LYS A 31 -8.02 0.44 -3.64
N ALA A 32 -7.74 0.54 -2.34
CA ALA A 32 -8.28 1.60 -1.49
C ALA A 32 -7.81 2.99 -1.95
N ILE A 33 -6.51 3.16 -2.21
CA ILE A 33 -5.94 4.43 -2.67
C ILE A 33 -6.57 4.85 -4.01
N LEU A 34 -6.63 3.93 -4.99
CA LEU A 34 -7.23 4.23 -6.30
C LEU A 34 -8.72 4.54 -6.19
N ARG A 35 -9.45 3.85 -5.32
CA ARG A 35 -10.88 4.13 -5.08
C ARG A 35 -11.06 5.54 -4.50
N ASP A 36 -10.27 5.92 -3.50
CA ASP A 36 -10.38 7.24 -2.89
C ASP A 36 -9.98 8.35 -3.86
N TYR A 37 -8.97 8.12 -4.71
CA TYR A 37 -8.59 9.04 -5.78
C TYR A 37 -9.72 9.18 -6.81
N LYS A 38 -10.24 8.08 -7.34
CA LYS A 38 -11.32 8.08 -8.35
C LYS A 38 -12.62 8.69 -7.81
N ALA A 39 -12.86 8.58 -6.51
CA ALA A 39 -14.00 9.21 -5.84
C ALA A 39 -13.75 10.69 -5.45
N GLY A 40 -12.61 11.28 -5.81
CA GLY A 40 -12.26 12.67 -5.47
C GLY A 40 -11.99 12.92 -3.98
N ARG A 41 -11.87 11.87 -3.16
CA ARG A 41 -11.63 12.00 -1.70
C ARG A 41 -10.19 12.38 -1.37
N ILE A 42 -9.25 12.07 -2.26
CA ILE A 42 -7.85 12.47 -2.15
C ILE A 42 -7.36 13.02 -3.48
N THR A 43 -6.45 13.99 -3.43
CA THR A 43 -5.82 14.57 -4.63
C THR A 43 -4.88 13.57 -5.30
N GLY A 44 -4.55 13.81 -6.58
CA GLY A 44 -3.55 13.02 -7.31
C GLY A 44 -2.19 13.01 -6.60
N LYS A 45 -1.74 14.17 -6.10
CA LYS A 45 -0.51 14.30 -5.30
C LYS A 45 -0.54 13.41 -4.05
N THR A 46 -1.65 13.41 -3.30
CA THR A 46 -1.81 12.56 -2.12
C THR A 46 -1.82 11.07 -2.48
N ALA A 47 -2.56 10.69 -3.53
CA ALA A 47 -2.61 9.30 -3.99
C ALA A 47 -1.23 8.79 -4.43
N ARG A 48 -0.50 9.57 -5.24
CA ARG A 48 0.86 9.26 -5.70
C ARG A 48 1.84 9.13 -4.53
N GLY A 49 1.77 10.02 -3.55
CA GLY A 49 2.59 9.95 -2.33
C GLY A 49 2.34 8.67 -1.52
N ARG A 50 1.07 8.27 -1.35
CA ARG A 50 0.71 7.02 -0.66
C ARG A 50 1.22 5.79 -1.41
N LEU A 51 1.10 5.77 -2.75
CA LEU A 51 1.63 4.69 -3.58
C LEU A 51 3.17 4.62 -3.52
N LEU A 52 3.87 5.76 -3.45
CA LEU A 52 5.33 5.81 -3.34
C LEU A 52 5.81 5.22 -2.01
N LEU A 53 5.12 5.54 -0.90
CA LEU A 53 5.39 4.92 0.38
C LEU A 53 5.19 3.40 0.30
N LEU A 54 4.08 2.95 -0.29
CA LEU A 54 3.80 1.53 -0.46
C LEU A 54 4.87 0.82 -1.31
N TYR A 55 5.37 1.48 -2.37
CA TYR A 55 6.47 0.98 -3.18
C TYR A 55 7.73 0.78 -2.33
N ARG A 56 8.11 1.75 -1.49
CA ARG A 56 9.27 1.65 -0.61
C ARG A 56 9.13 0.51 0.40
N LEU A 57 7.93 0.27 0.93
CA LEU A 57 7.64 -0.80 1.88
C LEU A 57 7.60 -2.20 1.24
N SER A 58 7.59 -2.29 -0.10
CA SER A 58 7.70 -3.57 -0.82
C SER A 58 9.13 -4.13 -0.88
N PHE A 59 10.13 -3.44 -0.32
CA PHE A 59 11.51 -3.90 -0.26
C PHE A 59 11.82 -4.48 1.11
N LYS A 60 12.41 -5.69 1.15
CA LYS A 60 12.75 -6.39 2.41
C LYS A 60 13.65 -5.59 3.34
N LYS A 61 14.47 -4.67 2.80
CA LYS A 61 15.31 -3.74 3.57
C LYS A 61 14.51 -2.70 4.37
N ASN A 62 13.31 -2.36 3.90
CA ASN A 62 12.45 -1.33 4.50
C ASN A 62 11.25 -1.92 5.25
N ASN A 63 11.01 -3.23 5.08
CA ASN A 63 9.93 -3.95 5.73
C ASN A 63 10.39 -5.39 5.99
N SER A 64 10.73 -5.68 7.25
CA SER A 64 11.18 -7.01 7.67
C SER A 64 10.07 -8.06 7.61
N LYS A 65 8.80 -7.66 7.67
CA LYS A 65 7.65 -8.58 7.70
C LYS A 65 7.49 -9.37 6.42
N ILE A 66 7.90 -8.80 5.27
CA ILE A 66 7.85 -9.46 3.96
C ILE A 66 9.09 -10.30 3.63
N ARG A 67 9.97 -10.57 4.60
CA ARG A 67 11.18 -11.38 4.36
C ARG A 67 10.87 -12.78 3.84
N HIS A 68 9.75 -13.35 4.30
CA HIS A 68 9.26 -14.67 3.88
C HIS A 68 8.67 -14.69 2.46
N LEU A 69 8.32 -13.53 1.88
CA LEU A 69 7.78 -13.47 0.52
C LEU A 69 8.87 -13.72 -0.53
N SER A 70 8.51 -14.46 -1.59
CA SER A 70 9.39 -14.71 -2.73
C SER A 70 9.69 -13.43 -3.52
N ASN A 71 10.84 -13.40 -4.18
CA ASN A 71 11.23 -12.25 -5.02
C ASN A 71 10.24 -12.02 -6.17
N SER A 72 9.68 -13.09 -6.76
CA SER A 72 8.65 -13.00 -7.80
C SER A 72 7.37 -12.33 -7.29
N THR A 73 6.93 -12.68 -6.08
CA THR A 73 5.79 -12.04 -5.41
C THR A 73 6.04 -10.55 -5.20
N LEU A 74 7.21 -10.18 -4.67
CA LEU A 74 7.58 -8.78 -4.45
C LEU A 74 7.68 -7.99 -5.76
N GLN A 75 8.20 -8.59 -6.83
CA GLN A 75 8.20 -7.96 -8.14
C GLN A 75 6.78 -7.72 -8.66
N ARG A 76 5.87 -8.68 -8.50
CA ARG A 76 4.46 -8.52 -8.90
C ARG A 76 3.78 -7.39 -8.13
N ILE A 77 4.02 -7.29 -6.83
CA ILE A 77 3.56 -6.17 -5.99
C ILE A 77 4.07 -4.83 -6.56
N ARG A 78 5.39 -4.72 -6.78
CA ARG A 78 6.02 -3.49 -7.31
C ARG A 78 5.45 -3.08 -8.67
N ARG A 79 5.28 -4.03 -9.60
CA ARG A 79 4.66 -3.77 -10.91
C ARG A 79 3.24 -3.22 -10.75
N ARG A 80 2.45 -3.79 -9.83
CA ARG A 80 1.08 -3.32 -9.58
C ARG A 80 1.04 -1.91 -8.99
N ILE A 81 1.97 -1.61 -8.08
CA ILE A 81 2.10 -0.26 -7.51
C ILE A 81 2.50 0.75 -8.59
N LYS A 82 3.48 0.43 -9.45
CA LYS A 82 3.88 1.30 -10.57
C LYS A 82 2.74 1.59 -11.53
N LYS A 83 1.99 0.56 -11.95
CA LYS A 83 0.80 0.73 -12.78
C LYS A 83 -0.25 1.63 -12.12
N ALA A 84 -0.46 1.48 -10.81
CA ALA A 84 -1.37 2.36 -10.08
C ALA A 84 -0.89 3.82 -10.04
N MET A 85 0.43 4.07 -10.03
CA MET A 85 0.97 5.44 -10.11
C MET A 85 0.76 6.07 -11.49
N GLU A 86 0.78 5.27 -12.57
CA GLU A 86 0.47 5.71 -13.93
C GLU A 86 -1.01 6.07 -14.09
N GLU A 87 -1.91 5.36 -13.40
CA GLU A 87 -3.35 5.68 -13.36
C GLU A 87 -3.67 7.00 -12.65
N VAL A 88 -2.81 7.44 -11.73
CA VAL A 88 -2.98 8.70 -11.01
C VAL A 88 -2.39 9.83 -11.83
N LYS A 89 -3.26 10.61 -12.47
CA LYS A 89 -2.86 11.87 -13.13
C LYS A 89 -2.42 12.86 -12.05
N GLY A 90 -1.19 13.34 -12.19
CA GLY A 90 -0.60 14.39 -11.36
C GLY A 90 -1.18 15.74 -11.72
#